data_AF-A0A1D2QPY9-F1
#
_entry.id   AF-A0A1D2QPY9-F1
#
_cell.length_a   1.000
_cell.length_b   1.000
_cell.length_c   1.000
_cell.angle_alpha   90.00
_cell.angle_beta   90.00
_cell.angle_gamma   90.00
#
_symmetry.space_group_name_H-M   'P 1'
#
loop_
_entity.id
_entity.type
_entity.pdbx_description
1 polymer ?
#
loop_
_entity_poly.entity_id
_entity_poly.type
_entity_poly.pdbx_seq_one_letter_code
_entity_poly.pdbx_strand_id
1 'polypeptide(L)'
;MNGSLFPQSYKLIRFTNNKVQQKCKWTTTLLFTALSLLCGCTILQVANPLPSLPLLAPTALGHEWQVSQTVTLHPRTTTLDNQEKKTSALSFIAAWSVTQHQINFVSLTPMGQVLMNLQYDGKELVEHYSPILNKALPGKEVLIQLQLAHWPLAVINHQFRSTDWRIEEQGLNRKVYLGTKLVLAIYKKPASTDLKRKETLEIINYPMQYLLSIETINQTLLNRVQQP
;
A
#
# COMPACT_ATOMS: atom_id res chain seq x y z
N MET A 1 -65.33 -54.14 18.64
CA MET A 1 -66.11 -55.30 18.19
C MET A 1 -66.08 -55.33 16.67
N ASN A 2 -65.58 -56.45 16.13
CA ASN A 2 -65.75 -57.05 14.79
C ASN A 2 -65.40 -56.17 13.58
N GLY A 3 -64.39 -56.51 12.76
CA GLY A 3 -64.27 -57.72 11.92
C GLY A 3 -64.75 -57.34 10.51
N SER A 4 -64.09 -57.54 9.37
CA SER A 4 -63.40 -58.70 8.79
C SER A 4 -62.85 -58.27 7.39
N LEU A 5 -61.57 -58.50 7.05
CA LEU A 5 -61.03 -59.53 6.12
C LEU A 5 -61.57 -59.58 4.66
N PHE A 6 -60.72 -59.14 3.69
CA PHE A 6 -60.33 -59.73 2.36
C PHE A 6 -61.39 -60.24 1.34
N PRO A 7 -61.05 -60.64 0.07
CA PRO A 7 -59.96 -60.29 -0.89
C PRO A 7 -60.42 -60.16 -2.39
N GLN A 8 -59.42 -60.07 -3.29
CA GLN A 8 -59.35 -60.53 -4.71
C GLN A 8 -59.58 -59.58 -5.91
N SER A 9 -58.45 -59.23 -6.54
CA SER A 9 -57.99 -59.61 -7.90
C SER A 9 -58.92 -59.50 -9.12
N TYR A 10 -58.69 -58.54 -10.03
CA TYR A 10 -58.60 -58.83 -11.48
C TYR A 10 -57.92 -57.75 -12.34
N LYS A 11 -57.16 -58.30 -13.29
CA LYS A 11 -56.50 -57.84 -14.52
C LYS A 11 -56.92 -56.53 -15.21
N LEU A 12 -55.87 -55.77 -15.57
CA LEU A 12 -55.54 -55.16 -16.88
C LEU A 12 -56.58 -55.24 -18.00
N ILE A 13 -56.86 -54.09 -18.63
CA ILE A 13 -56.90 -53.89 -20.09
C ILE A 13 -56.69 -52.38 -20.38
N ARG A 14 -55.74 -52.08 -21.28
CA ARG A 14 -55.52 -50.77 -21.93
C ARG A 14 -56.77 -50.36 -22.70
N PHE A 15 -57.06 -49.07 -22.84
CA PHE A 15 -57.21 -48.42 -24.15
C PHE A 15 -57.26 -46.90 -23.98
N THR A 16 -56.79 -46.26 -25.03
CA THR A 16 -56.31 -44.88 -25.18
C THR A 16 -57.41 -43.85 -25.39
N ASN A 17 -56.97 -42.57 -25.34
CA ASN A 17 -57.66 -41.33 -25.73
C ASN A 17 -58.67 -40.77 -24.74
N ASN A 18 -58.40 -39.59 -24.19
CA ASN A 18 -58.72 -38.37 -24.92
C ASN A 18 -58.00 -37.14 -24.34
N LYS A 19 -57.87 -36.16 -25.20
CA LYS A 19 -57.22 -34.86 -25.05
C LYS A 19 -57.61 -34.11 -23.78
N VAL A 20 -56.76 -33.16 -23.42
CA VAL A 20 -57.06 -31.75 -23.07
C VAL A 20 -56.28 -31.31 -21.82
N GLN A 21 -55.74 -30.08 -21.90
CA GLN A 21 -55.05 -29.28 -20.89
C GLN A 21 -53.51 -29.29 -20.93
N GLN A 22 -52.96 -28.63 -21.95
CA GLN A 22 -51.57 -28.18 -21.96
C GLN A 22 -51.49 -26.71 -22.42
N LYS A 23 -52.09 -25.79 -21.66
CA LYS A 23 -51.89 -24.34 -21.83
C LYS A 23 -52.06 -23.59 -20.52
N CYS A 24 -51.12 -23.69 -19.58
CA CYS A 24 -50.93 -22.67 -18.53
C CYS A 24 -49.65 -22.86 -17.68
N LYS A 25 -48.46 -23.02 -18.28
CA LYS A 25 -47.19 -23.04 -17.52
C LYS A 25 -46.00 -22.36 -18.22
N TRP A 26 -46.24 -21.56 -19.26
CA TRP A 26 -45.17 -20.98 -20.08
C TRP A 26 -45.05 -19.46 -20.00
N THR A 27 -45.90 -18.78 -19.23
CA THR A 27 -45.84 -17.31 -19.06
C THR A 27 -45.17 -16.87 -17.76
N THR A 28 -45.10 -17.72 -16.74
CA THR A 28 -44.41 -17.41 -15.46
C THR A 28 -42.90 -17.64 -15.50
N THR A 29 -42.39 -18.45 -16.42
CA THR A 29 -40.95 -18.75 -16.53
C THR A 29 -40.16 -17.67 -17.26
N LEU A 30 -40.83 -16.85 -18.09
CA LEU A 30 -40.19 -15.75 -18.86
C LEU A 30 -39.97 -14.49 -18.03
N LEU A 31 -40.77 -14.25 -16.99
CA LEU A 31 -40.61 -13.07 -16.13
C LEU A 31 -39.46 -13.21 -15.13
N PHE A 32 -39.15 -14.44 -14.69
CA PHE A 32 -38.09 -14.71 -13.73
C PHE A 32 -36.68 -14.71 -14.35
N THR A 33 -36.55 -14.99 -15.65
CA THR A 33 -35.26 -14.93 -16.36
C THR A 33 -34.82 -13.51 -16.65
N ALA A 34 -35.76 -12.58 -16.85
CA ALA A 34 -35.46 -11.17 -17.08
C ALA A 34 -34.89 -10.46 -15.84
N LEU A 35 -35.28 -10.88 -14.62
CA LEU A 35 -34.85 -10.23 -13.38
C LEU A 35 -33.40 -10.59 -12.97
N SER A 36 -32.90 -11.75 -13.40
CA SER A 36 -31.52 -12.20 -13.10
C SER A 36 -30.45 -11.51 -13.92
N LEU A 37 -30.81 -10.83 -15.02
CA LEU A 37 -29.87 -10.12 -15.90
C LEU A 37 -29.48 -8.72 -15.39
N LEU A 38 -30.17 -8.16 -14.39
CA LEU A 38 -29.86 -6.83 -13.85
C LEU A 38 -28.95 -6.82 -12.63
N CYS A 39 -28.65 -7.97 -12.00
CA CYS A 39 -27.76 -8.05 -10.82
C CYS A 39 -26.25 -8.15 -11.16
N GLY A 40 -25.87 -8.07 -12.44
CA GLY A 40 -24.49 -8.35 -12.87
C GLY A 40 -23.50 -7.17 -12.83
N CYS A 41 -23.95 -5.92 -12.72
CA CYS A 41 -23.08 -4.76 -12.99
C CYS A 41 -22.42 -4.08 -11.78
N THR A 42 -22.68 -4.51 -10.55
CA THR A 42 -22.08 -3.88 -9.34
C THR A 42 -20.82 -4.57 -8.80
N ILE A 43 -20.42 -5.72 -9.34
CA ILE A 43 -19.32 -6.53 -8.78
C ILE A 43 -17.93 -6.20 -9.35
N LEU A 44 -17.82 -5.31 -10.35
CA LEU A 44 -16.54 -4.91 -10.94
C LEU A 44 -16.20 -3.44 -10.64
N GLN A 45 -16.23 -3.05 -9.37
CA GLN A 45 -15.44 -1.89 -8.94
C GLN A 45 -13.98 -2.31 -8.86
N VAL A 46 -13.27 -2.18 -9.99
CA VAL A 46 -11.81 -2.15 -10.00
C VAL A 46 -11.40 -0.99 -9.10
N ALA A 47 -10.84 -1.30 -7.92
CA ALA A 47 -10.30 -0.30 -7.03
C ALA A 47 -9.20 0.45 -7.79
N ASN A 48 -9.43 1.72 -8.12
CA ASN A 48 -8.41 2.54 -8.77
C ASN A 48 -7.16 2.56 -7.89
N PRO A 49 -5.97 2.19 -8.41
CA PRO A 49 -4.75 2.28 -7.64
C PRO A 49 -4.55 3.73 -7.22
N LEU A 50 -4.09 3.95 -5.98
CA LEU A 50 -3.79 5.30 -5.53
C LEU A 50 -2.79 5.92 -6.51
N PRO A 51 -2.95 7.21 -6.88
CA PRO A 51 -1.92 7.93 -7.60
C PRO A 51 -0.60 7.81 -6.84
N SER A 52 0.52 7.80 -7.55
CA SER A 52 1.82 7.76 -6.90
C SER A 52 2.18 9.15 -6.35
N LEU A 53 2.92 9.18 -5.24
CA LEU A 53 3.54 10.42 -4.76
C LEU A 53 4.72 10.77 -5.68
N PRO A 54 4.92 12.06 -6.03
CA PRO A 54 6.03 12.46 -6.88
C PRO A 54 7.35 12.45 -6.09
N LEU A 55 8.45 12.11 -6.77
CA LEU A 55 9.80 12.36 -6.26
C LEU A 55 10.10 13.85 -6.29
N LEU A 56 10.86 14.31 -5.31
CA LEU A 56 11.32 15.70 -5.20
C LEU A 56 12.71 15.83 -5.79
N ALA A 57 12.98 16.90 -6.54
CA ALA A 57 14.29 17.12 -7.14
C ALA A 57 15.42 17.16 -6.08
N PRO A 58 16.63 16.65 -6.39
CA PRO A 58 17.77 16.65 -5.46
C PRO A 58 18.11 18.06 -4.94
N THR A 59 18.15 19.04 -5.83
CA THR A 59 18.40 20.47 -5.52
C THR A 59 17.40 21.06 -4.54
N ALA A 60 16.20 20.50 -4.47
CA ALA A 60 15.12 21.03 -3.67
C ALA A 60 15.32 20.81 -2.16
N LEU A 61 16.31 20.00 -1.76
CA LEU A 61 16.76 19.89 -0.37
C LEU A 61 17.46 21.18 0.12
N GLY A 62 18.10 21.92 -0.79
CA GLY A 62 18.81 23.17 -0.50
C GLY A 62 20.21 23.02 0.10
N HIS A 63 20.66 21.79 0.36
CA HIS A 63 22.01 21.49 0.83
C HIS A 63 22.41 20.09 0.40
N GLU A 64 23.71 19.80 0.46
CA GLU A 64 24.25 18.48 0.14
C GLU A 64 24.61 17.72 1.41
N TRP A 65 24.29 16.44 1.44
CA TRP A 65 24.55 15.60 2.62
C TRP A 65 24.76 14.15 2.28
N GLN A 66 25.29 13.43 3.25
CA GLN A 66 25.34 11.99 3.29
C GLN A 66 24.85 11.52 4.65
N VAL A 67 24.00 10.51 4.66
CA VAL A 67 23.35 10.01 5.87
C VAL A 67 23.29 8.49 5.81
N SER A 68 23.56 7.84 6.94
CA SER A 68 23.36 6.40 7.11
C SER A 68 22.36 6.17 8.23
N GLN A 69 21.41 5.27 8.01
CA GLN A 69 20.30 5.02 8.92
C GLN A 69 20.03 3.52 9.01
N THR A 70 19.62 3.06 10.19
CA THR A 70 18.98 1.75 10.32
C THR A 70 17.51 1.93 10.01
N VAL A 71 16.98 1.13 9.09
CA VAL A 71 15.57 1.16 8.69
C VAL A 71 14.95 -0.20 8.96
N THR A 72 13.84 -0.19 9.68
CA THR A 72 13.04 -1.40 9.96
C THR A 72 11.63 -1.21 9.42
N LEU A 73 11.26 -2.05 8.46
CA LEU A 73 9.91 -2.15 7.94
C LEU A 73 9.11 -3.13 8.78
N HIS A 74 8.07 -2.64 9.43
CA HIS A 74 7.12 -3.41 10.22
C HIS A 74 5.81 -3.55 9.43
N PRO A 75 5.48 -4.75 8.91
CA PRO A 75 4.17 -5.02 8.34
C PRO A 75 3.09 -4.77 9.38
N ARG A 76 2.00 -4.12 8.97
CA ARG A 76 0.85 -3.83 9.82
C ARG A 76 -0.30 -4.74 9.35
N THR A 77 -0.61 -5.77 10.11
CA THR A 77 -1.74 -6.64 9.78
C THR A 77 -3.03 -5.99 10.28
N THR A 78 -3.95 -5.71 9.36
CA THR A 78 -5.35 -5.47 9.71
C THR A 78 -6.11 -6.77 9.55
N THR A 79 -5.94 -7.71 10.48
CA THR A 79 -6.70 -8.96 10.46
C THR A 79 -7.82 -8.90 11.48
N LEU A 80 -9.05 -8.74 10.96
CA LEU A 80 -10.30 -9.13 11.61
C LEU A 80 -10.56 -10.64 11.43
N ASP A 81 -9.71 -11.36 10.70
CA ASP A 81 -9.80 -12.81 10.47
C ASP A 81 -8.56 -13.53 11.03
N ASN A 82 -8.82 -14.55 11.84
CA ASN A 82 -7.88 -15.33 12.67
C ASN A 82 -6.84 -16.18 11.90
N GLN A 83 -6.28 -15.68 10.80
CA GLN A 83 -5.18 -16.30 10.06
C GLN A 83 -4.02 -15.31 10.02
N GLU A 84 -3.34 -15.13 11.16
CA GLU A 84 -2.12 -14.31 11.27
C GLU A 84 -1.00 -14.92 10.41
N LYS A 85 -0.88 -14.47 9.16
CA LYS A 85 0.35 -14.67 8.41
C LYS A 85 1.43 -13.81 9.05
N LYS A 86 2.21 -14.40 9.97
CA LYS A 86 3.33 -13.76 10.69
C LYS A 86 4.36 -13.25 9.68
N THR A 87 4.18 -12.03 9.21
CA THR A 87 5.12 -11.36 8.31
C THR A 87 6.15 -10.68 9.21
N SER A 88 7.36 -11.23 9.25
CA SER A 88 8.45 -10.71 10.06
C SER A 88 8.88 -9.31 9.60
N ALA A 89 9.32 -8.48 10.54
CA ALA A 89 9.90 -7.19 10.22
C ALA A 89 11.19 -7.36 9.40
N LEU A 90 11.41 -6.47 8.42
CA LEU A 90 12.62 -6.44 7.59
C LEU A 90 13.51 -5.28 8.06
N SER A 91 14.72 -5.58 8.52
CA SER A 91 15.71 -4.57 8.93
C SER A 91 16.88 -4.49 7.95
N PHE A 92 17.28 -3.27 7.59
CA PHE A 92 18.41 -2.99 6.70
C PHE A 92 19.10 -1.68 7.07
N ILE A 93 20.32 -1.49 6.58
CA ILE A 93 21.04 -0.22 6.67
C ILE A 93 20.81 0.53 5.37
N ALA A 94 20.31 1.76 5.44
CA ALA A 94 20.20 2.67 4.31
C ALA A 94 21.35 3.67 4.34
N ALA A 95 22.19 3.70 3.31
CA ALA A 95 23.19 4.73 3.10
C ALA A 95 22.79 5.55 1.89
N TRP A 96 22.62 6.85 2.07
CA TRP A 96 22.20 7.71 0.97
C TRP A 96 22.87 9.07 1.01
N SER A 97 23.03 9.65 -0.17
CA SER A 97 23.60 10.98 -0.36
C SER A 97 22.76 11.78 -1.32
N VAL A 98 22.75 13.09 -1.09
CA VAL A 98 22.08 14.06 -1.95
C VAL A 98 23.09 15.11 -2.34
N THR A 99 23.26 15.30 -3.64
CA THR A 99 24.03 16.38 -4.24
C THR A 99 23.10 17.27 -5.06
N GLN A 100 23.63 18.34 -5.65
CA GLN A 100 22.87 19.18 -6.58
C GLN A 100 22.35 18.42 -7.81
N HIS A 101 22.94 17.29 -8.17
CA HIS A 101 22.58 16.60 -9.42
C HIS A 101 21.85 15.30 -9.21
N GLN A 102 22.05 14.63 -8.07
CA GLN A 102 21.54 13.29 -7.89
C GLN A 102 21.32 12.92 -6.43
N ILE A 103 20.44 11.94 -6.23
CA ILE A 103 20.30 11.19 -5.01
C ILE A 103 20.81 9.78 -5.28
N ASN A 104 21.75 9.33 -4.48
CA ASN A 104 22.18 7.94 -4.45
C ASN A 104 21.66 7.31 -3.18
N PHE A 105 21.02 6.16 -3.28
CA PHE A 105 20.51 5.41 -2.15
C PHE A 105 20.92 3.95 -2.30
N VAL A 106 21.56 3.40 -1.28
CA VAL A 106 21.92 1.99 -1.22
C VAL A 106 21.38 1.42 0.07
N SER A 107 20.66 0.31 -0.01
CA SER A 107 20.33 -0.48 1.17
C SER A 107 21.18 -1.75 1.25
N LEU A 108 21.58 -2.06 2.47
CA LEU A 108 22.43 -3.18 2.80
C LEU A 108 21.74 -4.05 3.85
N THR A 109 21.94 -5.37 3.79
CA THR A 109 21.64 -6.25 4.93
C THR A 109 22.49 -5.82 6.14
N PRO A 110 22.14 -6.23 7.36
CA PRO A 110 23.01 -6.04 8.52
C PRO A 110 24.42 -6.64 8.35
N MET A 111 24.59 -7.59 7.42
CA MET A 111 25.87 -8.20 7.06
C MET A 111 26.61 -7.46 5.92
N GLY A 112 26.09 -6.32 5.44
CA GLY A 112 26.72 -5.49 4.43
C GLY A 112 26.46 -5.90 2.97
N GLN A 113 25.55 -6.84 2.70
CA GLN A 113 25.21 -7.24 1.33
C GLN A 113 24.21 -6.26 0.72
N VAL A 114 24.42 -5.83 -0.52
CA VAL A 114 23.49 -4.92 -1.22
C VAL A 114 22.14 -5.59 -1.44
N LEU A 115 21.08 -4.91 -1.00
CA LEU A 115 19.67 -5.28 -1.20
C LEU A 115 19.05 -4.50 -2.36
N MET A 116 19.27 -3.19 -2.41
CA MET A 116 18.90 -2.36 -3.56
C MET A 116 19.81 -1.14 -3.69
N ASN A 117 19.91 -0.63 -4.91
CA ASN A 117 20.56 0.62 -5.26
C ASN A 117 19.59 1.46 -6.10
N LEU A 118 19.35 2.69 -5.68
CA LEU A 118 18.51 3.65 -6.37
C LEU A 118 19.33 4.88 -6.71
N GLN A 119 19.20 5.36 -7.94
CA GLN A 119 19.82 6.59 -8.42
C GLN A 119 18.75 7.46 -9.02
N TYR A 120 18.67 8.71 -8.57
CA TYR A 120 17.66 9.66 -9.04
C TYR A 120 18.30 11.01 -9.36
N ASP A 121 18.18 11.46 -10.61
CA ASP A 121 18.79 12.71 -11.09
C ASP A 121 17.85 13.92 -11.07
N GLY A 122 16.64 13.76 -10.51
CA GLY A 122 15.57 14.77 -10.59
C GLY A 122 14.58 14.55 -11.75
N LYS A 123 14.86 13.61 -12.66
CA LYS A 123 13.99 13.28 -13.80
C LYS A 123 13.71 11.79 -13.86
N GLU A 124 14.75 10.97 -13.84
CA GLU A 124 14.67 9.52 -13.97
C GLU A 124 15.18 8.84 -12.70
N LEU A 125 14.43 7.83 -12.25
CA LEU A 125 14.83 6.94 -11.17
C LEU A 125 15.29 5.61 -11.78
N VAL A 126 16.55 5.26 -11.56
CA VAL A 126 17.09 3.94 -11.88
C VAL A 126 17.08 3.10 -10.62
N GLU A 127 16.49 1.91 -10.70
CA GLU A 127 16.33 0.99 -9.58
C GLU A 127 16.99 -0.36 -9.89
N HIS A 128 17.90 -0.78 -9.01
CA HIS A 128 18.51 -2.11 -9.06
C HIS A 128 18.22 -2.86 -7.77
N TYR A 129 17.65 -4.06 -7.90
CA TYR A 129 17.30 -4.91 -6.77
C TYR A 129 18.13 -6.19 -6.80
N SER A 130 18.66 -6.56 -5.64
CA SER A 130 19.37 -7.82 -5.45
C SER A 130 18.41 -9.00 -5.46
N PRO A 131 18.77 -10.16 -6.05
CA PRO A 131 17.97 -11.38 -5.97
C PRO A 131 17.71 -11.88 -4.54
N ILE A 132 18.54 -11.45 -3.58
CA ILE A 132 18.40 -11.79 -2.15
C ILE A 132 17.15 -11.14 -1.55
N LEU A 133 16.66 -10.04 -2.14
CA LEU A 133 15.49 -9.33 -1.67
C LEU A 133 14.21 -10.03 -2.15
N ASN A 134 13.58 -10.80 -1.25
CA ASN A 134 12.27 -11.41 -1.52
C ASN A 134 11.15 -10.35 -1.51
N LYS A 135 10.98 -9.65 -2.64
CA LYS A 135 9.82 -8.86 -3.14
C LYS A 135 9.08 -7.88 -2.21
N ALA A 136 9.55 -7.56 -1.00
CA ALA A 136 8.75 -6.81 -0.02
C ALA A 136 9.14 -5.34 0.20
N LEU A 137 10.25 -4.83 -0.37
CA LEU A 137 10.70 -3.47 -0.10
C LEU A 137 10.46 -2.56 -1.32
N PRO A 138 9.47 -1.64 -1.27
CA PRO A 138 9.21 -0.71 -2.36
C PRO A 138 10.23 0.43 -2.30
N GLY A 139 11.34 0.30 -3.04
CA GLY A 139 12.50 1.19 -2.93
C GLY A 139 12.17 2.65 -3.26
N LYS A 140 11.49 2.87 -4.39
CA LYS A 140 10.99 4.19 -4.77
C LYS A 140 10.12 4.84 -3.68
N GLU A 141 9.19 4.10 -3.11
CA GLU A 141 8.25 4.59 -2.10
C GLU A 141 8.95 4.92 -0.79
N VAL A 142 9.95 4.12 -0.39
CA VAL A 142 10.80 4.40 0.76
C VAL A 142 11.60 5.69 0.51
N LEU A 143 12.18 5.85 -0.68
CA LEU A 143 12.92 7.06 -1.04
C LEU A 143 12.01 8.30 -0.99
N ILE A 144 10.80 8.23 -1.57
CA ILE A 144 9.82 9.32 -1.48
C ILE A 144 9.48 9.66 -0.03
N GLN A 145 9.25 8.65 0.81
CA GLN A 145 8.94 8.86 2.23
C GLN A 145 10.08 9.52 3.00
N LEU A 146 11.32 9.16 2.70
CA LEU A 146 12.50 9.84 3.24
C LEU A 146 12.57 11.29 2.75
N GLN A 147 12.32 11.55 1.47
CA GLN A 147 12.28 12.92 0.96
C GLN A 147 11.20 13.75 1.66
N LEU A 148 10.00 13.21 1.83
CA LEU A 148 8.90 13.87 2.54
C LEU A 148 9.18 14.10 4.03
N ALA A 149 10.07 13.33 4.63
CA ALA A 149 10.52 13.54 6.01
C ALA A 149 11.60 14.63 6.13
N HIS A 150 12.41 14.83 5.08
CA HIS A 150 13.62 15.64 5.16
C HIS A 150 13.58 16.95 4.36
N TRP A 151 12.81 17.03 3.27
CA TRP A 151 12.78 18.22 2.42
C TRP A 151 12.04 19.38 3.11
N PRO A 152 12.34 20.65 2.79
CA PRO A 152 11.60 21.78 3.32
C PRO A 152 10.11 21.73 2.95
N LEU A 153 9.23 22.06 3.90
CA LEU A 153 7.77 22.03 3.68
C LEU A 153 7.34 22.89 2.49
N ALA A 154 7.95 24.07 2.33
CA ALA A 154 7.65 24.99 1.24
C ALA A 154 7.88 24.37 -0.15
N VAL A 155 8.94 23.56 -0.27
CA VAL A 155 9.29 22.86 -1.51
C VAL A 155 8.28 21.76 -1.82
N ILE A 156 7.90 20.98 -0.80
CA ILE A 156 6.88 19.92 -0.96
C ILE A 156 5.54 20.54 -1.37
N ASN A 157 5.12 21.61 -0.68
CA ASN A 157 3.89 22.33 -1.02
C ASN A 157 3.93 22.89 -2.44
N HIS A 158 5.07 23.43 -2.90
CA HIS A 158 5.22 23.89 -4.28
C HIS A 158 5.02 22.74 -5.28
N GLN A 159 5.65 21.60 -5.04
CA GLN A 159 5.51 20.40 -5.88
C GLN A 159 4.07 19.89 -5.94
N PHE A 160 3.32 20.02 -4.84
CA PHE A 160 1.95 19.51 -4.75
C PHE A 160 0.87 20.43 -5.31
N ARG A 161 1.18 21.69 -5.67
CA ARG A 161 0.18 22.71 -6.08
C ARG A 161 -0.76 22.27 -7.21
N SER A 162 -0.29 21.45 -8.14
CA SER A 162 -1.05 20.97 -9.30
C SER A 162 -1.56 19.54 -9.13
N THR A 163 -1.67 19.05 -7.90
CA THR A 163 -2.06 17.67 -7.59
C THR A 163 -3.10 17.64 -6.48
N ASP A 164 -3.75 16.50 -6.28
CA ASP A 164 -4.65 16.26 -5.13
C ASP A 164 -3.89 15.95 -3.84
N TRP A 165 -2.56 15.95 -3.88
CA TRP A 165 -1.72 15.74 -2.71
C TRP A 165 -1.65 16.99 -1.85
N ARG A 166 -1.60 16.79 -0.55
CA ARG A 166 -1.48 17.87 0.42
C ARG A 166 -0.64 17.40 1.58
N ILE A 167 0.20 18.29 2.10
CA ILE A 167 0.99 18.04 3.29
C ILE A 167 0.67 19.07 4.36
N GLU A 168 0.50 18.60 5.60
CA GLU A 168 0.37 19.42 6.79
C GLU A 168 1.60 19.17 7.68
N GLU A 169 2.13 20.23 8.28
CA GLU A 169 3.23 20.14 9.25
C GLU A 169 2.79 20.74 10.58
N GLN A 170 3.04 20.00 11.67
CA GLN A 170 2.82 20.46 13.04
C GLN A 170 4.07 20.14 13.87
N GLY A 171 4.89 21.17 14.12
CA GLY A 171 6.21 20.98 14.73
C GLY A 171 7.11 20.16 13.78
N LEU A 172 7.60 19.01 14.25
CA LEU A 172 8.43 18.10 13.45
C LEU A 172 7.63 16.98 12.77
N ASN A 173 6.31 16.96 12.97
CA ASN A 173 5.45 15.91 12.45
C ASN A 173 4.80 16.36 11.15
N ARG A 174 4.64 15.44 10.20
CA ARG A 174 3.97 15.70 8.93
C ARG A 174 2.87 14.70 8.67
N LYS A 175 1.80 15.15 8.03
CA LYS A 175 0.71 14.30 7.54
C LYS A 175 0.50 14.57 6.06
N VAL A 176 0.43 13.51 5.27
CA VAL A 176 0.27 13.59 3.81
C VAL A 176 -1.09 13.02 3.46
N TYR A 177 -1.85 13.78 2.70
CA TYR A 177 -3.22 13.49 2.31
C TYR A 177 -3.35 13.43 0.80
N LEU A 178 -4.23 12.54 0.33
CA LEU A 178 -4.77 12.59 -1.02
C LEU A 178 -6.24 13.02 -0.91
N GLY A 179 -6.55 14.24 -1.34
CA GLY A 179 -7.82 14.90 -1.01
C GLY A 179 -8.03 14.97 0.51
N THR A 180 -9.04 14.27 1.02
CA THR A 180 -9.33 14.19 2.47
C THR A 180 -8.75 12.94 3.15
N LYS A 181 -8.21 12.00 2.37
CA LYS A 181 -7.72 10.71 2.89
C LYS A 181 -6.30 10.85 3.42
N LEU A 182 -6.08 10.54 4.68
CA LEU A 182 -4.74 10.42 5.25
C LEU A 182 -4.01 9.21 4.63
N VAL A 183 -2.84 9.47 4.03
CA VAL A 183 -2.04 8.46 3.33
C VAL A 183 -0.76 8.14 4.10
N LEU A 184 -0.04 9.17 4.57
CA LEU A 184 1.17 9.02 5.37
C LEU A 184 1.09 9.85 6.65
N ALA A 185 1.64 9.32 7.74
CA ALA A 185 1.98 10.11 8.92
C ALA A 185 3.47 9.92 9.23
N ILE A 186 4.17 11.03 9.45
CA ILE A 186 5.61 11.11 9.69
C ILE A 186 5.80 11.74 11.06
N TYR A 187 6.44 11.02 11.97
CA TYR A 187 6.75 11.49 13.32
C TYR A 187 8.25 11.52 13.53
N LYS A 188 8.80 12.69 13.82
CA LYS A 188 10.24 12.87 14.04
C LYS A 188 10.50 13.21 15.50
N LYS A 189 11.36 12.42 16.12
CA LYS A 189 11.83 12.62 17.50
C LYS A 189 13.31 13.02 17.43
N PRO A 190 13.65 14.28 17.68
CA PRO A 190 15.02 14.76 17.57
C PRO A 190 15.90 14.11 18.65
N ALA A 191 17.20 14.08 18.41
CA ALA A 191 18.17 13.68 19.42
C ALA A 191 18.03 14.58 20.67
N SER A 192 18.15 13.97 21.85
CA SER A 192 18.11 14.68 23.14
C SER A 192 19.53 14.98 23.60
N THR A 193 19.74 16.18 24.16
CA THR A 193 21.00 16.56 24.84
C THR A 193 21.26 15.72 26.11
N ASP A 194 20.21 15.17 26.73
CA ASP A 194 20.33 14.15 27.77
C ASP A 194 20.60 12.77 27.16
N LEU A 195 21.87 12.61 26.75
CA LEU A 195 22.69 11.40 26.68
C LEU A 195 22.00 10.08 26.24
N LYS A 196 22.30 9.68 25.00
CA LYS A 196 22.11 8.36 24.30
C LYS A 196 20.93 8.21 23.34
N ARG A 197 19.97 9.14 23.28
CA ARG A 197 18.85 9.01 22.32
C ARG A 197 19.24 9.60 20.96
N LYS A 198 19.45 8.73 19.97
CA LYS A 198 19.61 9.15 18.56
C LYS A 198 18.30 9.69 18.01
N GLU A 199 18.39 10.49 16.95
CA GLU A 199 17.22 10.92 16.19
C GLU A 199 16.49 9.70 15.63
N THR A 200 15.17 9.66 15.85
CA THR A 200 14.32 8.63 15.28
C THR A 200 13.19 9.23 14.46
N LEU A 201 12.81 8.50 13.41
CA LEU A 201 11.77 8.85 12.48
C LEU A 201 10.85 7.64 12.30
N GLU A 202 9.55 7.87 12.49
CA GLU A 202 8.52 6.86 12.28
C GLU A 202 7.63 7.29 11.11
N ILE A 203 7.48 6.45 10.10
CA ILE A 203 6.64 6.72 8.93
C ILE A 203 5.57 5.64 8.81
N ILE A 204 4.31 6.01 9.02
CA ILE A 204 3.16 5.12 8.86
C ILE A 204 2.62 5.30 7.45
N ASN A 205 2.63 4.22 6.66
CA ASN A 205 1.98 4.17 5.35
C ASN A 205 0.64 3.44 5.48
N TYR A 206 -0.45 4.19 5.45
CA TYR A 206 -1.79 3.65 5.65
C TYR A 206 -2.26 2.76 4.49
N PRO A 207 -2.10 3.14 3.20
CA PRO A 207 -2.52 2.24 2.11
C PRO A 207 -1.71 0.96 2.02
N MET A 208 -0.39 1.03 2.23
CA MET A 208 0.50 -0.13 2.13
C MET A 208 0.57 -0.95 3.43
N GLN A 209 -0.09 -0.49 4.49
CA GLN A 209 -0.18 -1.18 5.78
C GLN A 209 1.21 -1.55 6.34
N TYR A 210 2.10 -0.57 6.47
CA TYR A 210 3.37 -0.76 7.18
C TYR A 210 3.78 0.49 7.96
N LEU A 211 4.71 0.29 8.89
CA LEU A 211 5.45 1.32 9.62
C LEU A 211 6.94 1.19 9.28
N LEU A 212 7.59 2.28 8.91
CA LEU A 212 9.05 2.38 8.89
C LEU A 212 9.52 2.99 10.20
N SER A 213 10.38 2.28 10.92
CA SER A 213 11.14 2.80 12.05
C SER A 213 12.55 3.09 11.56
N ILE A 214 12.99 4.33 11.68
CA ILE A 214 14.27 4.80 11.14
C ILE A 214 15.08 5.41 12.29
N GLU A 215 16.30 4.94 12.47
CA GLU A 215 17.27 5.48 13.42
C GLU A 215 18.49 6.00 12.67
N THR A 216 18.81 7.28 12.85
CA THR A 216 19.99 7.88 12.20
C THR A 216 21.27 7.36 12.87
N ILE A 217 22.17 6.77 12.07
CA ILE A 217 23.48 6.29 12.51
C ILE A 217 24.48 7.44 12.46
N ASN A 218 24.58 8.08 11.29
CA ASN A 218 25.42 9.25 11.06
C ASN A 218 24.79 10.16 10.01
N GLN A 219 25.15 11.44 10.06
CA GLN A 219 24.78 12.44 9.07
C GLN A 219 25.93 13.44 8.92
N THR A 220 26.36 13.65 7.69
CA THR A 220 27.46 14.54 7.33
C THR A 220 26.96 15.52 6.27
N LEU A 221 27.12 16.82 6.53
CA LEU A 221 26.90 17.86 5.52
C LEU A 221 28.11 17.91 4.60
N LEU A 222 27.89 17.78 3.30
CA LEU A 222 28.97 17.73 2.30
C LEU A 222 29.38 19.12 1.84
N ASN A 223 28.43 20.05 1.71
CA ASN A 223 28.68 21.46 1.42
C ASN A 223 27.51 22.32 1.94
N ARG A 224 27.85 23.46 2.56
CA ARG A 224 26.90 24.54 2.80
C ARG A 224 26.87 25.37 1.53
N VAL A 225 25.81 25.27 0.72
CA VAL A 225 25.58 26.26 -0.35
C VAL A 225 25.39 27.60 0.37
N GLN A 226 26.38 28.48 0.28
CA GLN A 226 26.21 29.88 0.70
C GLN A 226 25.14 30.46 -0.22
N GLN A 227 23.94 30.69 0.29
CA GLN A 227 22.94 31.49 -0.42
C GLN A 227 23.52 32.90 -0.59
N PRO A 228 23.42 33.51 -1.79
CA PRO A 228 23.83 34.89 -2.02
C PRO A 228 23.02 35.88 -1.17
#